data_AF-A0A9D0YKT5-F1
#
_entry.id   AF-A0A9D0YKT5-F1
#
_cell.length_a   1.000
_cell.length_b   1.000
_cell.length_c   1.000
_cell.angle_alpha   90.00
_cell.angle_beta   90.00
_cell.angle_gamma   90.00
#
_symmetry.space_group_name_H-M   'P 1'
#
loop_
_entity.id
_entity.type
_entity.pdbx_description
1 polymer ?
#
loop_
_entity_poly.entity_id
_entity_poly.type
_entity_poly.pdbx_seq_one_letter_code
_entity_poly.pdbx_strand_id
1 'polypeptide(L)' 'MKYLLAFVLLFVITGCVKEVKPWQKATHAKETMKEGGIDKLTKSFEEHIYFSKEATKAGNGISGGGCGCN' A
#
# COMPACT_ATOMS: atom_id res chain seq x y z
N MET A 1 -13.69 15.11 32.45
CA MET A 1 -13.90 14.67 31.06
C MET A 1 -12.69 14.91 30.15
N LYS A 2 -12.16 16.13 30.04
CA LYS A 2 -11.01 16.46 29.16
C LYS A 2 -9.75 15.60 29.41
N TYR A 3 -9.40 15.37 30.68
CA TYR A 3 -8.24 14.53 31.03
C TYR A 3 -8.46 13.03 30.78
N LEU A 4 -9.72 12.57 30.81
CA LEU A 4 -10.08 11.18 30.56
C LEU A 4 -9.97 10.85 29.06
N LEU A 5 -10.41 11.77 28.19
CA LEU A 5 -10.18 11.68 26.74
C LEU A 5 -8.69 11.71 26.39
N ALA A 6 -7.89 12.55 27.06
CA ALA A 6 -6.44 12.59 26.84
C ALA A 6 -5.75 11.28 27.23
N PHE A 7 -6.18 10.64 28.32
CA PHE A 7 -5.62 9.36 28.77
C PHE A 7 -5.98 8.20 27.82
N VAL A 8 -7.21 8.17 27.31
CA VAL A 8 -7.64 7.21 26.29
C VAL A 8 -6.84 7.37 25.00
N LEU A 9 -6.60 8.61 24.56
CA LEU A 9 -5.80 8.89 23.36
C LEU A 9 -4.35 8.39 23.50
N LEU A 10 -3.77 8.49 24.69
CA LEU A 10 -2.40 8.03 24.98
C LEU A 10 -2.26 6.50 24.88
N PHE A 11 -3.31 5.74 25.20
CA PHE A 11 -3.31 4.28 25.11
C PHE A 11 -3.45 3.76 23.68
N VAL A 12 -4.07 4.53 22.78
CA VAL A 12 -4.24 4.12 21.36
C VAL A 12 -2.93 4.17 20.59
N ILE A 13 -2.00 5.03 21.00
CA ILE A 13 -0.70 5.20 20.32
C ILE A 13 0.37 4.21 20.80
N THR A 14 0.13 3.44 21.87
CA THR A 14 1.07 2.41 22.32
C THR A 14 0.84 1.11 21.56
N GLY A 15 1.62 0.90 20.50
CA GLY A 15 1.70 -0.38 19.79
C GLY A 15 2.73 -1.32 20.44
N CYS A 16 2.52 -2.64 20.32
CA CYS A 16 3.50 -3.64 20.75
C CYS A 16 4.66 -3.71 19.75
N VAL A 17 5.68 -2.86 19.92
CA VAL A 17 6.89 -2.91 19.11
C VAL A 17 7.80 -4.01 19.67
N LYS A 18 7.81 -5.18 19.02
CA LYS A 18 8.86 -6.18 19.24
C LYS A 18 10.07 -5.80 18.42
N GLU A 19 11.26 -5.78 19.02
CA GLU A 19 12.51 -5.65 18.28
C GLU A 19 12.68 -6.87 17.36
N VAL A 20 12.54 -6.64 16.05
CA VAL A 20 12.74 -7.68 15.03
C VAL A 20 14.20 -7.64 14.60
N LYS A 21 14.92 -8.74 14.84
CA LYS A 21 16.33 -8.88 14.46
C LYS A 21 16.47 -8.84 12.94
N PRO A 22 17.56 -8.29 12.37
CA PRO A 22 17.69 -8.07 10.92
C PRO A 22 17.41 -9.30 10.05
N TRP A 23 17.83 -10.49 10.48
CA TRP A 23 17.62 -11.75 9.75
C TRP A 23 16.18 -12.28 9.79
N GLN A 24 15.35 -11.84 10.75
CA GLN A 24 13.93 -12.21 10.80
C GLN A 24 13.13 -11.55 9.67
N LYS A 25 13.69 -10.52 9.01
CA LYS A 25 13.11 -9.88 7.83
C LYS A 25 13.45 -10.60 6.52
N ALA A 26 14.28 -11.64 6.54
CA ALA A 26 14.72 -12.35 5.34
C ALA A 26 13.55 -12.93 4.51
N THR A 27 12.40 -13.21 5.13
CA THR A 27 11.23 -13.80 4.46
C THR A 27 10.19 -12.77 3.99
N HIS A 28 10.40 -11.47 4.25
CA HIS A 28 9.37 -10.43 4.06
C HIS A 28 9.32 -9.78 2.67
N ALA A 29 10.15 -10.21 1.73
CA ALA A 29 10.17 -9.67 0.36
C ALA A 29 10.50 -10.76 -0.65
N LYS A 30 9.73 -11.85 -0.64
CA LYS A 30 9.87 -12.89 -1.68
C LYS A 30 9.53 -12.29 -3.04
N GLU A 31 10.16 -12.78 -4.10
CA GLU A 31 9.85 -12.37 -5.49
C GLU A 31 8.36 -12.53 -5.82
N THR A 32 7.69 -13.53 -5.23
CA THR A 32 6.24 -13.75 -5.34
C THR A 32 5.37 -12.68 -4.70
N MET A 33 5.91 -11.86 -3.81
CA MET A 33 5.20 -10.81 -3.07
C MET A 33 5.38 -9.44 -3.72
N LYS A 34 6.10 -9.36 -4.85
CA LYS A 34 6.17 -8.13 -5.64
C LYS A 34 4.78 -7.81 -6.20
N GLU A 35 4.51 -6.52 -6.34
CA GLU A 35 3.31 -6.02 -7.01
C GLU A 35 3.22 -6.54 -8.44
N GLY A 36 2.07 -7.09 -8.84
CA GLY A 36 1.91 -7.83 -10.09
C GLY A 36 2.41 -9.28 -10.07
N GLY A 37 2.95 -9.76 -8.93
CA GLY A 37 3.48 -11.12 -8.78
C GLY A 37 4.71 -11.40 -9.66
N ILE A 38 4.99 -12.68 -9.89
CA ILE A 38 6.05 -13.12 -10.83
C ILE A 38 5.55 -13.09 -12.28
N ASP A 39 4.23 -13.24 -12.46
CA ASP A 39 3.60 -13.44 -13.75
C ASP A 39 3.20 -12.10 -14.41
N LYS A 40 3.68 -11.91 -15.63
CA LYS A 40 3.49 -10.67 -16.39
C LYS A 40 2.02 -10.43 -16.77
N LEU A 41 1.25 -11.51 -16.94
CA LEU A 41 -0.17 -11.43 -17.27
C LEU A 41 -0.99 -10.92 -16.08
N THR A 42 -0.69 -11.43 -14.88
CA THR A 42 -1.31 -10.98 -13.62
C THR A 42 -1.13 -9.48 -13.42
N LYS A 43 0.09 -8.98 -13.59
CA LYS A 43 0.39 -7.54 -13.55
C LYS A 43 -0.44 -6.73 -14.56
N SER A 44 -0.49 -7.17 -15.82
CA SER A 44 -1.26 -6.48 -16.86
C SER A 44 -2.75 -6.42 -16.56
N PHE A 45 -3.30 -7.48 -15.95
CA PHE A 45 -4.71 -7.54 -15.58
C PHE A 45 -5.03 -6.64 -14.38
N GLU A 46 -4.17 -6.62 -13.37
CA GLU A 46 -4.28 -5.72 -12.21
C GLU A 46 -4.21 -4.25 -12.65
N GLU A 47 -3.26 -3.91 -13.52
CA GLU A 47 -3.15 -2.56 -14.10
C GLU A 47 -4.44 -2.19 -14.86
N HIS A 48 -4.98 -3.09 -15.68
CA HIS A 48 -6.22 -2.83 -16.43
C HIS A 48 -7.42 -2.57 -15.50
N ILE A 49 -7.55 -3.33 -14.42
CA ILE A 49 -8.60 -3.12 -13.40
C ILE A 49 -8.37 -1.80 -12.67
N TYR A 50 -7.14 -1.52 -12.27
CA TYR A 50 -6.77 -0.29 -11.56
C TYR A 50 -7.08 0.95 -12.41
N PHE A 51 -6.68 0.97 -13.68
CA PHE A 51 -7.01 2.07 -14.59
C PHE A 51 -8.51 2.23 -14.79
N SER A 52 -9.25 1.12 -14.87
CA SER A 52 -10.69 1.17 -15.09
C SER A 52 -11.47 1.64 -13.86
N LYS A 53 -10.94 1.41 -12.65
CA LYS A 53 -11.58 1.76 -11.37
C LYS A 53 -11.10 3.08 -10.78
N GLU A 54 -9.82 3.40 -10.96
CA GLU A 54 -9.14 4.55 -10.36
C GLU A 54 -8.67 5.56 -11.42
N ALA A 55 -9.36 5.62 -12.57
CA ALA A 55 -9.03 6.44 -13.75
C ALA A 55 -8.70 7.92 -13.48
N THR A 56 -9.02 8.45 -12.29
CA THR A 56 -8.63 9.79 -11.85
C THR A 56 -7.14 9.95 -11.52
N LYS A 57 -6.36 8.86 -11.35
CA LYS A 57 -4.92 8.91 -11.06
C LYS A 57 -4.12 8.34 -12.22
N ALA A 58 -3.10 9.08 -12.66
CA ALA A 58 -2.12 8.56 -13.60
C ALA A 58 -1.41 7.34 -13.01
N GLY A 59 -1.55 6.18 -13.68
CA GLY A 59 -0.84 4.96 -13.31
C GLY A 59 0.63 5.00 -13.70
N ASN A 60 1.27 3.84 -13.80
CA ASN A 60 2.72 3.69 -14.06
C ASN A 60 3.23 4.18 -15.43
N GLY A 61 2.37 4.83 -16.23
CA GLY A 61 2.71 5.46 -17.51
C GLY A 61 2.29 6.93 -17.52
N ILE A 62 2.93 7.75 -18.36
CA ILE A 62 2.86 9.22 -18.40
C ILE A 62 1.48 9.77 -18.88
N SER A 63 0.41 9.00 -18.77
CA SER A 63 -0.94 9.44 -19.14
C SER A 63 -1.97 8.76 -18.27
N GLY A 64 -2.50 9.49 -17.30
CA GLY A 64 -3.63 9.06 -16.50
C GLY A 64 -4.94 9.26 -17.23
N GLY A 65 -5.83 8.28 -17.10
CA GLY A 65 -7.15 8.20 -17.74
C GLY A 65 -8.18 9.20 -17.21
N GLY A 66 -7.81 10.49 -17.12
CA GLY A 66 -8.79 11.58 -17.09
C GLY A 66 -9.12 12.04 -18.52
N CYS A 67 -10.04 13.01 -18.64
CA CYS A 67 -10.44 13.69 -19.90
C CYS A 67 -9.27 14.39 -20.66
N GLY A 68 -8.00 14.16 -20.29
CA GLY A 68 -6.85 14.72 -21.00
C GLY A 68 -6.73 16.25 -20.94
N CYS A 69 -7.52 16.92 -20.09
CA CYS A 69 -7.41 18.37 -19.91
C CYS A 69 -6.18 18.68 -19.04
N ASN A 70 -5.06 18.93 -19.69
CA ASN A 70 -4.06 19.89 -19.23
C ASN A 70 -4.09 21.07 -20.20
#